data_AF-A0A3S1J8R2-F1
#
_entry.id   AF-A0A3S1J8R2-F1
#
_cell.length_a   1.000
_cell.length_b   1.000
_cell.length_c   1.000
_cell.angle_alpha   90.00
_cell.angle_beta   90.00
_cell.angle_gamma   90.00
#
_symmetry.space_group_name_H-M   'P 1'
#
loop_
_entity.id
_entity.type
_entity.pdbx_description
1 polymer ?
#
loop_
_entity_poly.entity_id
_entity_poly.type
_entity_poly.pdbx_seq_one_letter_code
_entity_poly.pdbx_strand_id
1 'polypeptide(L)'
;MTIDERRERERLERENPWRPIGEAMPDGMICELRMSNLTELGRHRFFLHGDARWYRIDPPQKINPYVELLVEYRPTGVTLSKHRRENAVWLAEEGGRYEYRGGELYRKPKPY
;
A
#
# COMPACT_ATOMS: atom_id res chain seq x y z
N MET A 1 0.73 -23.12 12.16
CA MET A 1 1.23 -22.02 13.00
C MET A 1 1.94 -22.63 14.18
N THR A 2 3.27 -22.60 14.17
CA THR A 2 4.10 -23.11 15.27
C THR A 2 4.27 -22.04 16.36
N ILE A 3 4.71 -22.44 17.55
CA ILE A 3 4.94 -21.53 18.69
C ILE A 3 5.99 -20.46 18.33
N ASP A 4 6.96 -20.81 17.49
CA ASP A 4 8.02 -19.90 17.04
C ASP A 4 7.48 -18.84 16.05
N GLU A 5 6.63 -19.22 15.09
CA GLU A 5 5.96 -18.28 14.19
C GLU A 5 5.06 -17.29 14.95
N ARG A 6 4.45 -17.74 16.06
CA ARG A 6 3.64 -16.87 16.92
C ARG A 6 4.50 -15.88 17.72
N ARG A 7 5.61 -16.33 18.30
CA ARG A 7 6.54 -15.46 19.04
C ARG A 7 7.24 -14.45 18.14
N GLU A 8 7.60 -14.83 16.92
CA GLU A 8 8.21 -13.93 15.95
C GLU A 8 7.21 -12.84 15.51
N ARG A 9 5.94 -13.20 15.29
CA ARG A 9 4.87 -12.22 15.07
C ARG A 9 4.67 -11.28 16.24
N GLU A 10 4.56 -11.80 17.47
CA GLU A 10 4.38 -10.96 18.66
C GLU A 10 5.57 -10.01 18.88
N ARG A 11 6.80 -10.44 18.55
CA ARG A 11 7.98 -9.58 18.59
C ARG A 11 7.93 -8.49 17.53
N LEU A 12 7.59 -8.82 16.28
CA LEU A 12 7.47 -7.86 15.18
C LEU A 12 6.35 -6.85 15.43
N GLU A 13 5.23 -7.28 16.02
CA GLU A 13 4.12 -6.42 16.43
C GLU A 13 4.53 -5.46 17.55
N ARG A 14 5.37 -5.91 18.48
CA ARG A 14 5.92 -5.05 19.55
C ARG A 14 6.93 -4.04 19.03
N GLU A 15 7.74 -4.41 18.04
CA GLU A 15 8.77 -3.53 17.44
C GLU A 15 8.17 -2.50 16.48
N ASN A 16 7.03 -2.80 15.83
CA ASN A 16 6.34 -1.92 14.89
C ASN A 16 4.87 -1.69 15.29
N PRO A 17 4.59 -0.82 16.28
CA PRO A 17 3.22 -0.51 16.66
C PRO A 17 2.48 0.21 15.52
N TRP A 18 1.16 0.07 15.51
CA TRP A 18 0.27 0.92 14.71
C TRP A 18 0.39 2.38 15.17
N ARG A 19 0.43 3.30 14.20
CA ARG A 19 0.62 4.74 14.41
C ARG A 19 -0.50 5.53 13.74
N PRO A 20 -0.87 6.73 14.25
CA PRO A 20 -1.86 7.60 13.62
C PRO A 20 -1.46 7.94 12.18
N ILE A 21 -2.41 7.86 11.23
CA ILE A 21 -2.10 8.05 9.81
C ILE A 21 -1.51 9.42 9.46
N GLY A 22 -1.79 10.44 10.28
CA GLY A 22 -1.25 11.79 10.11
C GLY A 22 0.25 11.90 10.38
N GLU A 23 0.88 10.92 11.03
CA GLU A 23 2.33 10.89 11.28
C GLU A 23 3.13 10.26 10.13
N ALA A 24 2.45 9.70 9.12
CA ALA A 24 3.11 9.05 8.00
C ALA A 24 3.91 10.04 7.14
N MET A 25 5.10 9.62 6.70
CA MET A 25 5.98 10.40 5.84
C MET A 25 6.08 9.79 4.43
N PRO A 26 6.22 10.59 3.36
CA PRO A 26 6.38 10.09 1.99
C PRO A 26 7.81 9.61 1.69
N ASP A 27 8.40 8.85 2.60
CA ASP A 27 9.78 8.34 2.51
C ASP A 27 9.89 7.07 1.64
N GLY A 28 8.75 6.46 1.30
CA GLY A 28 8.70 5.19 0.58
C GLY A 28 8.78 3.96 1.47
N MET A 29 8.66 4.12 2.78
CA MET A 29 8.46 3.03 3.72
C MET A 29 7.21 2.25 3.32
N ILE A 30 7.37 0.93 3.22
CA ILE A 30 6.25 0.05 3.00
C ILE A 30 5.49 -0.09 4.31
N CYS A 31 4.20 0.16 4.24
CA CYS A 31 3.30 0.17 5.38
C CYS A 31 2.11 -0.77 5.15
N GLU A 32 1.52 -1.19 6.25
CA GLU A 32 0.16 -1.71 6.29
C GLU A 32 -0.78 -0.62 6.77
N LEU A 33 -2.05 -0.71 6.39
CA LEU A 33 -3.05 0.31 6.67
C LEU A 33 -4.24 -0.30 7.41
N ARG A 34 -4.84 0.51 8.30
CA ARG A 34 -6.04 0.15 9.05
C ARG A 34 -7.11 1.22 8.90
N MET A 35 -8.34 0.77 8.65
CA MET A 35 -9.54 1.58 8.52
C MET A 35 -10.17 1.92 9.88
N SER A 36 -11.07 2.91 9.91
CA SER A 36 -11.74 3.38 11.12
C SER A 36 -12.57 2.30 11.81
N ASN A 37 -13.09 1.34 11.04
CA ASN A 37 -13.79 0.16 11.56
C ASN A 37 -12.82 -0.93 12.08
N LEU A 38 -11.54 -0.59 12.28
CA LEU A 38 -10.45 -1.48 12.69
C LEU A 38 -10.16 -2.62 11.71
N THR A 39 -10.71 -2.56 10.50
CA THR A 39 -10.38 -3.52 9.45
C THR A 39 -8.97 -3.22 8.94
N GLU A 40 -8.07 -4.16 9.15
CA GLU A 40 -6.77 -4.16 8.51
C GLU A 40 -6.99 -4.44 7.02
N LEU A 41 -6.35 -3.64 6.15
CA LEU A 41 -6.33 -3.89 4.70
C LEU A 41 -5.38 -5.06 4.36
N GLY A 42 -5.52 -6.16 5.10
CA GLY A 42 -4.54 -7.21 5.33
C GLY A 42 -3.78 -7.73 4.10
N ARG A 43 -2.55 -8.18 4.34
CA ARG A 43 -1.53 -8.64 3.35
C ARG A 43 -1.15 -7.65 2.25
N HIS A 44 -1.94 -6.61 2.02
CA HIS A 44 -1.62 -5.58 1.05
C HIS A 44 -0.58 -4.64 1.62
N ARG A 45 0.33 -4.24 0.75
CA ARG A 45 1.44 -3.37 1.09
C ARG A 45 1.22 -2.02 0.44
N PHE A 46 1.38 -0.98 1.22
CA PHE A 46 1.10 0.40 0.83
C PHE A 46 2.34 1.27 1.02
N PHE A 47 2.36 2.42 0.38
CA PHE A 47 3.31 3.48 0.70
C PHE A 47 2.63 4.84 0.52
N LEU A 48 3.08 5.82 1.30
CA LEU A 48 2.70 7.21 1.12
C LEU A 48 3.60 7.84 0.06
N HIS A 49 3.01 8.52 -0.91
CA HIS A 49 3.73 9.22 -1.96
C HIS A 49 3.75 10.74 -1.72
N GLY A 50 4.62 11.46 -2.44
CA GLY A 50 4.86 12.90 -2.24
C GLY A 50 3.65 13.79 -2.50
N ASP A 51 2.63 13.28 -3.18
CA ASP A 51 1.34 13.94 -3.42
C ASP A 51 0.33 13.73 -2.26
N ALA A 52 0.80 13.26 -1.11
CA ALA A 52 0.01 12.95 0.09
C ALA A 52 -1.08 11.89 -0.14
N ARG A 53 -0.95 11.05 -1.17
CA ARG A 53 -1.84 9.90 -1.40
C ARG A 53 -1.16 8.58 -1.08
N TRP A 54 -1.99 7.63 -0.67
CA TRP A 54 -1.59 6.26 -0.43
C TRP A 54 -1.73 5.44 -1.70
N TYR A 55 -0.73 4.59 -1.95
CA TYR A 55 -0.71 3.69 -3.09
C TYR A 55 -0.52 2.26 -2.60
N ARG A 56 -1.37 1.36 -3.07
CA ARG A 56 -1.19 -0.09 -2.95
C ARG A 56 -0.15 -0.54 -3.95
N ILE A 57 0.75 -1.44 -3.54
CA ILE A 57 1.83 -1.96 -4.40
C ILE A 57 1.31 -3.06 -5.33
N ASP A 58 0.46 -3.95 -4.83
CA ASP A 58 -0.02 -5.11 -5.61
C ASP A 58 -1.48 -5.52 -5.28
N PRO A 59 -2.41 -5.45 -6.25
CA PRO A 59 -2.24 -4.75 -7.52
C PRO A 59 -2.13 -3.24 -7.27
N PRO A 60 -1.43 -2.51 -8.17
CA PRO A 60 -1.31 -1.06 -8.08
C PRO A 60 -2.66 -0.36 -8.04
N GLN A 61 -2.93 0.36 -6.95
CA GLN A 61 -4.18 1.08 -6.77
C GLN A 61 -3.96 2.34 -5.95
N LYS A 62 -4.62 3.42 -6.37
CA LYS A 62 -4.67 4.68 -5.62
C LYS A 62 -5.73 4.62 -4.55
N ILE A 63 -5.36 5.00 -3.32
CA ILE A 63 -6.23 4.96 -2.15
C ILE A 63 -6.39 6.37 -1.60
N ASN A 64 -7.65 6.75 -1.39
CA ASN A 64 -7.99 8.04 -0.80
C ASN A 64 -8.28 7.85 0.69
N PRO A 65 -7.45 8.40 1.60
CA PRO A 65 -7.61 8.22 3.04
C PRO A 65 -8.96 8.73 3.56
N TYR A 66 -9.54 9.76 2.94
CA TYR A 66 -10.83 10.33 3.36
C TYR A 66 -12.02 9.45 2.95
N VAL A 67 -11.94 8.78 1.79
CA VAL A 67 -13.01 7.90 1.29
C VAL A 67 -12.95 6.55 1.96
N GLU A 68 -11.74 6.01 2.13
CA GLU A 68 -11.48 4.68 2.70
C GLU A 68 -11.37 4.70 4.23
N LEU A 69 -11.64 5.87 4.85
CA LEU A 69 -11.64 6.09 6.29
C LEU A 69 -10.40 5.52 6.98
N LEU A 70 -9.22 5.75 6.40
CA LEU A 70 -7.96 5.25 6.95
C LEU A 70 -7.61 6.03 8.23
N VAL A 71 -7.25 5.32 9.29
CA VAL A 71 -6.96 5.93 10.60
C VAL A 71 -5.54 5.69 11.07
N GLU A 72 -4.95 4.55 10.70
CA GLU A 72 -3.63 4.15 11.18
C GLU A 72 -2.82 3.46 10.11
N TYR A 73 -1.50 3.49 10.32
CA TYR A 73 -0.53 2.80 9.50
C TYR A 73 0.49 2.06 10.39
N ARG A 74 1.09 1.00 9.84
CA ARG A 74 2.17 0.26 10.48
C ARG A 74 3.36 0.13 9.53
N PRO A 75 4.53 0.69 9.85
CA PRO A 75 5.72 0.53 9.01
C PRO A 75 6.24 -0.91 9.08
N THR A 76 6.71 -1.44 7.96
CA THR A 76 7.28 -2.80 7.89
C THR A 76 8.82 -2.81 8.03
N GLY A 77 9.44 -1.64 8.13
CA GLY A 77 10.91 -1.48 8.15
C GLY A 77 11.59 -1.66 6.80
N VAL A 78 10.83 -1.95 5.74
CA VAL A 78 11.33 -2.13 4.38
C VAL A 78 10.93 -0.94 3.52
N THR A 79 11.88 -0.32 2.84
CA THR A 79 11.63 0.80 1.92
C THR A 79 11.57 0.33 0.48
N LEU A 80 10.61 0.84 -0.29
CA LEU A 80 10.50 0.59 -1.71
C LEU A 80 11.49 1.47 -2.50
N SER A 81 12.19 0.90 -3.48
CA SER A 81 13.10 1.70 -4.33
C SER A 81 12.33 2.79 -5.09
N LYS A 82 12.98 3.93 -5.37
CA LYS A 82 12.36 5.04 -6.09
C LYS A 82 11.70 4.57 -7.40
N HIS A 83 12.43 3.82 -8.23
CA HIS A 83 11.89 3.31 -9.49
C HIS A 83 10.63 2.44 -9.30
N ARG A 84 10.59 1.57 -8.28
CA ARG A 84 9.39 0.76 -8.01
C ARG A 84 8.22 1.61 -7.51
N ARG A 85 8.47 2.68 -6.76
CA ARG A 85 7.42 3.63 -6.33
C ARG A 85 6.82 4.34 -7.52
N GLU A 86 7.65 4.94 -8.35
CA GLU A 86 7.20 5.65 -9.55
C GLU A 86 6.42 4.72 -10.49
N ASN A 87 6.88 3.48 -10.68
CA ASN A 87 6.16 2.50 -11.49
C ASN A 87 4.81 2.12 -10.88
N ALA A 88 4.72 1.94 -9.56
CA ALA A 88 3.45 1.64 -8.89
C ALA A 88 2.46 2.82 -8.98
N VAL A 89 2.94 4.06 -8.84
CA VAL A 89 2.13 5.28 -9.05
C VAL A 89 1.65 5.34 -10.49
N TRP A 90 2.56 5.20 -11.46
CA TRP A 90 2.23 5.21 -12.87
C TRP A 90 1.18 4.14 -13.21
N LEU A 91 1.34 2.91 -12.73
CA LEU A 91 0.36 1.82 -12.91
C LEU A 91 -0.98 2.12 -12.23
N ALA A 92 -0.99 2.71 -11.03
CA ALA A 92 -2.21 3.04 -10.32
C ALA A 92 -3.01 4.19 -10.98
N GLU A 93 -2.32 5.16 -11.61
CA GLU A 93 -2.96 6.33 -12.21
C GLU A 93 -3.26 6.16 -13.71
N GLU A 94 -2.29 5.65 -14.47
CA GLU A 94 -2.26 5.63 -15.94
C GLU A 94 -2.12 4.21 -16.52
N GLY A 95 -1.08 3.47 -16.12
CA GLY A 95 -0.68 2.18 -16.72
C GLY A 95 -1.58 0.98 -16.39
N GLY A 96 -2.47 1.13 -15.42
CA GLY A 96 -3.57 0.19 -15.13
C GLY A 96 -4.81 0.46 -16.00
N ARG A 97 -4.89 1.63 -16.65
CA ARG A 97 -6.00 1.95 -17.56
C ARG A 97 -5.80 1.36 -18.93
N TYR A 98 -4.57 1.08 -19.36
CA TYR A 98 -4.30 0.64 -20.71
C TYR A 98 -3.37 -0.59 -20.77
N GLU A 99 -3.55 -1.44 -21.78
CA GLU A 99 -2.66 -2.54 -22.14
C GLU A 99 -2.30 -2.44 -23.62
N TYR A 100 -1.05 -2.72 -23.94
CA TYR A 100 -0.63 -2.93 -25.32
C TYR A 100 -1.04 -4.33 -25.75
N ARG A 101 -1.89 -4.46 -26.78
CA ARG A 101 -2.22 -5.73 -27.44
C ARG A 101 -2.12 -5.54 -28.95
N GLY A 102 -1.31 -6.36 -29.62
CA GLY A 102 -1.25 -6.39 -31.08
C GLY A 102 -0.82 -5.09 -31.77
N GLY A 103 -0.07 -4.21 -31.09
CA GLY A 103 0.36 -2.92 -31.65
C GLY A 103 -0.57 -1.74 -31.36
N GLU A 104 -1.71 -1.97 -30.71
CA GLU A 104 -2.65 -0.92 -30.31
C GLU A 104 -2.75 -0.81 -28.77
N LEU A 105 -3.04 0.41 -28.31
CA LEU A 105 -3.21 0.72 -26.90
C LEU A 105 -4.70 0.58 -26.52
N TYR A 106 -5.05 -0.49 -25.80
CA TYR A 106 -6.43 -0.77 -25.37
C TYR A 106 -6.66 -0.33 -23.95
N ARG A 107 -7.86 0.19 -23.64
CA ARG A 107 -8.23 0.45 -22.25
C ARG A 107 -8.52 -0.88 -21.54
N LYS A 108 -7.77 -1.22 -20.48
CA LYS A 108 -8.05 -2.40 -19.65
C LYS A 108 -9.47 -2.27 -19.07
N PRO A 109 -10.31 -3.31 -19.19
CA PRO A 109 -11.63 -3.31 -18.58
C PRO A 109 -11.48 -3.18 -17.06
N LYS A 110 -12.33 -2.36 -16.43
CA LYS A 110 -12.39 -2.30 -14.96
C LYS A 110 -12.83 -3.69 -14.47
N PRO A 111 -12.13 -4.32 -13.51
CA PRO A 111 -12.64 -5.54 -12.90
C PRO A 111 -14.01 -5.22 -12.26
N TYR A 112 -15.00 -6.04 -12.60
CA TYR A 112 -16.38 -5.97 -12.13
C TYR A 112 -16.51 -6.47 -10.70
#